data_AF-A0A3B8I9Z8-F1
#
_entry.id   AF-A0A3B8I9Z8-F1
#
_cell.length_a   1.000
_cell.length_b   1.000
_cell.length_c   1.000
_cell.angle_alpha   90.00
_cell.angle_beta   90.00
_cell.angle_gamma   90.00
#
_symmetry.space_group_name_H-M   'P 1'
#
loop_
_entity.id
_entity.type
_entity.pdbx_description
1 polymer ?
#
loop_
_entity_poly.entity_id
_entity_poly.type
_entity_poly.pdbx_seq_one_letter_code
_entity_poly.pdbx_strand_id
1 'polypeptide(L)'
;MPQINQNNYFDQVSPVLATLPVAMKEAHASIAEFTQNGADWSDYALDPEFFDTQFNLLSTVLAKKASDKPRTQSPKKKPVAAKTDQPKSKPPKTNATSAKDKPKTQEPEQVRSVPVGYTLLKSFSGFFGKKVECKRVLNLYRRIEKHLVEDRIPVYRDEVERVHTLLIQYLEPLKKQEFITITPGPNSELVEDIQQILESMEVWDSIPLLKRFIGLKGDRPPKEKVERLLKTLSRKLDKGLIDKEDPYLNKLKAIRKQLEEYLGEKAAPIAVDSVGLK
;
A
#
# COMPACT_ATOMS: atom_id res chain seq x y z
N MET A 1 4.97 -23.94 33.78
CA MET A 1 5.16 -22.50 34.09
C MET A 1 3.86 -21.96 34.65
N PRO A 2 3.88 -20.94 35.51
CA PRO A 2 2.67 -20.16 35.76
C PRO A 2 2.17 -19.57 34.44
N GLN A 3 0.86 -19.58 34.21
CA GLN A 3 0.27 -18.79 33.12
C GLN A 3 0.25 -17.32 33.54
N ILE A 4 0.57 -16.43 32.61
CA ILE A 4 0.48 -14.98 32.82
C ILE A 4 -1.00 -14.59 32.74
N ASN A 5 -1.49 -13.82 33.70
CA ASN A 5 -2.83 -13.25 33.72
C ASN A 5 -2.81 -11.87 34.43
N GLN A 6 -3.94 -11.15 34.39
CA GLN A 6 -4.12 -9.83 35.02
C GLN A 6 -3.45 -9.72 36.40
N ASN A 7 -3.78 -10.68 37.28
CA ASN A 7 -3.39 -10.70 38.70
C ASN A 7 -1.90 -10.97 38.94
N ASN A 8 -1.12 -11.36 37.93
CA ASN A 8 0.30 -11.68 38.08
C ASN A 8 1.19 -11.07 36.97
N TYR A 9 0.62 -10.28 36.07
CA TYR A 9 1.31 -9.72 34.91
C TYR A 9 2.46 -8.80 35.30
N PHE A 10 2.18 -7.77 36.11
CA PHE A 10 3.19 -6.77 36.48
C PHE A 10 4.32 -7.37 37.33
N ASP A 11 4.01 -8.32 38.23
CA ASP A 11 5.01 -9.04 39.03
C ASP A 11 5.97 -9.88 38.16
N GLN A 12 5.46 -10.56 37.13
CA GLN A 12 6.28 -11.39 36.24
C GLN A 12 7.03 -10.58 35.18
N VAL A 13 6.48 -9.46 34.72
CA VAL A 13 7.12 -8.63 33.67
C VAL A 13 8.18 -7.69 34.25
N SER A 14 7.94 -7.06 35.41
CA SER A 14 8.88 -6.10 36.03
C SER A 14 10.34 -6.56 36.11
N PRO A 15 10.68 -7.77 36.62
CA PRO A 15 12.07 -8.22 36.72
C PRO A 15 12.70 -8.57 35.36
N VAL A 16 11.91 -8.71 34.29
CA VAL A 16 12.40 -9.12 32.96
C VAL A 16 12.40 -7.96 31.97
N LEU A 17 11.57 -6.92 32.19
CA LEU A 17 11.27 -5.81 31.28
C LEU A 17 12.50 -5.21 30.59
N ALA A 18 13.55 -4.89 31.35
CA ALA A 18 14.80 -4.33 30.81
C ALA A 18 15.43 -5.22 29.71
N THR A 19 15.25 -6.53 29.80
CA THR A 19 15.83 -7.57 28.92
C THR A 19 14.87 -8.07 27.82
N LEU A 20 13.73 -7.39 27.62
CA LEU A 20 12.78 -7.69 26.55
C LEU A 20 13.12 -6.93 25.24
N PRO A 21 12.73 -7.47 24.06
CA PRO A 21 12.76 -6.76 22.78
C PRO A 21 11.94 -5.46 22.80
N VAL A 22 12.26 -4.53 21.89
CA VAL A 22 11.63 -3.19 21.82
C VAL A 22 10.10 -3.27 21.70
N ALA A 23 9.58 -4.06 20.77
CA ALA A 23 8.12 -4.25 20.60
C ALA A 23 7.39 -4.77 21.85
N MET A 24 8.07 -5.54 22.72
CA MET A 24 7.49 -6.03 23.98
C MET A 24 7.49 -4.95 25.07
N LYS A 25 8.42 -3.98 25.00
CA LYS A 25 8.45 -2.81 25.89
C LYS A 25 7.39 -1.79 25.49
N GLU A 26 7.16 -1.64 24.19
CA GLU A 26 6.05 -0.86 23.63
C GLU A 26 4.70 -1.48 24.03
N ALA A 27 4.51 -2.78 23.83
CA ALA A 27 3.29 -3.49 24.28
C ALA A 27 3.09 -3.41 25.81
N HIS A 28 4.15 -3.51 26.61
CA HIS A 28 4.07 -3.31 28.05
C HIS A 28 3.69 -1.87 28.43
N ALA A 29 4.21 -0.87 27.73
CA ALA A 29 3.84 0.53 27.94
C ALA A 29 2.36 0.78 27.62
N SER A 30 1.83 0.23 26.53
CA SER A 30 0.39 0.31 26.22
C SER A 30 -0.46 -0.38 27.29
N ILE A 31 -0.09 -1.58 27.75
CA ILE A 31 -0.80 -2.26 28.84
C ILE A 31 -0.74 -1.44 30.13
N ALA A 32 0.39 -0.82 30.46
CA ALA A 32 0.53 0.06 31.62
C ALA A 32 -0.29 1.36 31.50
N GLU A 33 -0.47 1.89 30.28
CA GLU A 33 -1.29 3.06 30.00
C GLU A 33 -2.79 2.75 30.18
N PHE A 34 -3.31 1.69 29.54
CA PHE A 34 -4.71 1.26 29.69
C PHE A 34 -5.04 0.86 31.15
N THR A 35 -4.19 0.07 31.79
CA THR A 35 -4.46 -0.48 33.14
C THR A 35 -4.07 0.46 34.30
N GLN A 36 -3.60 1.69 34.00
CA GLN A 36 -3.05 2.63 34.98
C GLN A 36 -1.95 1.98 35.87
N ASN A 37 -1.05 1.22 35.25
CA ASN A 37 -0.05 0.34 35.87
C ASN A 37 -0.63 -0.82 36.70
N GLY A 38 -1.75 -1.40 36.24
CA GLY A 38 -2.43 -2.52 36.89
C GLY A 38 -3.38 -2.14 38.03
N ALA A 39 -3.68 -0.85 38.19
CA ALA A 39 -4.61 -0.33 39.20
C ALA A 39 -6.09 -0.44 38.78
N ASP A 40 -6.36 -0.46 37.47
CA ASP A 40 -7.67 -0.79 36.90
C ASP A 40 -7.49 -1.82 35.76
N TRP A 41 -8.49 -2.68 35.57
CA TRP A 41 -8.57 -3.68 34.50
C TRP A 41 -9.93 -3.65 33.79
N SER A 42 -10.73 -2.60 33.99
CA SER A 42 -12.02 -2.38 33.32
C SER A 42 -11.93 -2.54 31.79
N ASP A 43 -10.90 -1.97 31.15
CA ASP A 43 -10.64 -2.07 29.71
C ASP A 43 -10.37 -3.51 29.22
N TYR A 44 -9.93 -4.44 30.08
CA TYR A 44 -9.78 -5.85 29.69
C TYR A 44 -11.13 -6.47 29.31
N ALA A 45 -12.23 -6.04 29.94
CA ALA A 45 -13.57 -6.52 29.60
C ALA A 45 -14.08 -6.01 28.25
N LEU A 46 -13.40 -5.03 27.63
CA LEU A 46 -13.73 -4.49 26.32
C LEU A 46 -12.98 -5.20 25.18
N ASP A 47 -11.72 -5.59 25.39
CA ASP A 47 -10.93 -6.38 24.45
C ASP A 47 -10.03 -7.42 25.16
N PRO A 48 -10.56 -8.61 25.51
CA PRO A 48 -9.78 -9.68 26.11
C PRO A 48 -8.69 -10.24 25.17
N GLU A 49 -8.93 -10.22 23.85
CA GLU A 49 -8.04 -10.86 22.86
C GLU A 49 -6.72 -10.09 22.72
N PHE A 50 -6.76 -8.75 22.80
CA PHE A 50 -5.55 -7.93 22.89
C PHE A 50 -4.68 -8.31 24.10
N PHE A 51 -5.23 -8.35 25.31
CA PHE A 51 -4.44 -8.66 26.50
C PHE A 51 -3.96 -10.12 26.50
N ASP A 52 -4.81 -11.09 26.15
CA ASP A 52 -4.44 -12.50 26.13
C ASP A 52 -3.40 -12.82 25.06
N THR A 53 -3.41 -12.17 23.89
CA THR A 53 -2.34 -12.35 22.89
C THR A 53 -1.00 -11.84 23.43
N GLN A 54 -0.96 -10.70 24.14
CA GLN A 54 0.28 -10.21 24.78
C GLN A 54 0.73 -11.10 25.94
N PHE A 55 -0.17 -11.60 26.79
CA PHE A 55 0.13 -12.51 27.89
C PHE A 55 0.71 -13.84 27.37
N ASN A 56 0.08 -14.42 26.34
CA ASN A 56 0.59 -15.62 25.67
C ASN A 56 1.96 -15.36 25.05
N LEU A 57 2.13 -14.26 24.31
CA LEU A 57 3.39 -13.91 23.65
C LEU A 57 4.54 -13.77 24.66
N LEU A 58 4.33 -13.05 25.76
CA LEU A 58 5.29 -12.96 26.87
C LEU A 58 5.58 -14.32 27.50
N SER A 59 4.56 -15.17 27.71
CA SER A 59 4.76 -16.51 28.26
C SER A 59 5.69 -17.37 27.38
N THR A 60 5.61 -17.25 26.04
CA THR A 60 6.53 -17.96 25.13
C THR A 60 7.96 -17.45 25.20
N VAL A 61 8.15 -16.15 25.43
CA VAL A 61 9.48 -15.53 25.60
C VAL A 61 10.11 -15.95 26.93
N LEU A 62 9.33 -15.98 28.02
CA LEU A 62 9.80 -16.48 29.31
C LEU A 62 10.08 -17.99 29.28
N ALA A 63 9.24 -18.78 28.62
CA ALA A 63 9.48 -20.22 28.41
C ALA A 63 10.78 -20.48 27.63
N LYS A 64 11.04 -19.72 26.55
CA LYS A 64 12.31 -19.80 25.79
C LYS A 64 13.52 -19.44 26.64
N LYS A 65 13.45 -18.37 27.45
CA LYS A 65 14.54 -18.03 28.40
C LYS A 65 14.75 -19.11 29.48
N ALA A 66 13.70 -19.81 29.90
CA ALA A 66 13.80 -20.87 30.89
C ALA A 66 14.38 -22.19 30.34
N SER A 67 14.30 -22.44 29.02
CA SER A 67 14.96 -23.58 28.38
C SER A 67 16.49 -23.44 28.25
N ASP A 68 17.03 -22.21 28.27
CA ASP A 68 18.47 -21.95 28.22
C ASP A 68 19.16 -22.11 29.60
N LYS A 69 19.23 -23.37 30.08
CA LYS A 69 20.21 -23.77 31.10
C LYS A 69 21.44 -24.39 30.40
N PRO A 70 22.67 -23.94 30.72
CA PRO A 70 23.83 -24.19 29.87
C PRO A 70 24.32 -25.64 29.94
N ARG A 71 24.49 -26.28 28.78
CA ARG A 71 25.24 -27.55 28.68
C ARG A 71 26.72 -27.27 28.41
N THR A 72 27.57 -27.90 29.21
CA THR A 72 28.99 -27.59 29.40
C THR A 72 29.84 -27.69 28.14
N GLN A 73 30.82 -26.79 28.00
CA GLN A 73 31.86 -26.85 26.95
C GLN A 73 32.91 -27.94 27.24
N SER A 74 33.56 -28.45 26.18
CA SER A 74 34.86 -29.15 26.23
C SER A 74 35.69 -28.82 24.96
N PRO A 75 37.01 -28.53 25.01
CA PRO A 75 37.66 -27.79 23.92
C PRO A 75 38.91 -28.45 23.26
N LYS A 76 39.24 -27.94 22.06
CA LYS A 76 40.54 -27.97 21.34
C LYS A 76 41.09 -29.31 20.80
N LYS A 77 41.44 -29.31 19.50
CA LYS A 77 42.85 -29.42 19.02
C LYS A 77 43.03 -28.93 17.56
N LYS A 78 44.24 -28.45 17.26
CA LYS A 78 44.91 -28.10 15.97
C LYS A 78 46.27 -28.89 15.98
N PRO A 79 47.25 -28.75 15.03
CA PRO A 79 47.35 -28.03 13.74
C PRO A 79 47.48 -29.04 12.54
N VAL A 80 48.22 -28.94 11.41
CA VAL A 80 49.29 -28.05 10.85
C VAL A 80 49.33 -28.10 9.30
N ALA A 81 49.89 -27.04 8.67
CA ALA A 81 50.66 -27.03 7.39
C ALA A 81 49.95 -27.46 6.07
N ALA A 82 50.36 -27.06 4.85
CA ALA A 82 51.42 -26.15 4.38
C ALA A 82 50.95 -25.35 3.12
N LYS A 83 51.81 -24.45 2.58
CA LYS A 83 51.60 -23.74 1.29
C LYS A 83 52.48 -24.31 0.17
N THR A 84 52.10 -24.11 -1.11
CA THR A 84 52.94 -23.71 -2.27
C THR A 84 52.01 -23.42 -3.49
N ASP A 85 52.48 -22.67 -4.49
CA ASP A 85 51.68 -22.04 -5.55
C ASP A 85 51.54 -22.81 -6.89
N GLN A 86 50.30 -22.80 -7.44
CA GLN A 86 49.91 -22.62 -8.87
C GLN A 86 50.41 -23.64 -9.96
N PRO A 87 49.87 -23.64 -11.21
CA PRO A 87 48.82 -22.80 -11.82
C PRO A 87 47.64 -23.53 -12.54
N LYS A 88 46.56 -22.77 -12.79
CA LYS A 88 45.55 -22.88 -13.89
C LYS A 88 44.92 -24.24 -14.26
N SER A 89 43.64 -24.40 -13.91
CA SER A 89 42.58 -24.87 -14.84
C SER A 89 41.17 -24.40 -14.42
N LYS A 90 40.21 -24.44 -15.36
CA LYS A 90 38.74 -24.26 -15.18
C LYS A 90 38.05 -25.49 -15.81
N PRO A 91 36.74 -25.78 -15.63
CA PRO A 91 35.71 -25.19 -14.76
C PRO A 91 35.17 -26.30 -13.80
N PRO A 92 33.89 -26.32 -13.34
CA PRO A 92 32.94 -25.25 -13.03
C PRO A 92 32.64 -25.15 -11.50
N LYS A 93 32.05 -24.04 -11.05
CA LYS A 93 31.47 -23.97 -9.69
C LYS A 93 29.94 -24.08 -9.73
N THR A 94 29.44 -25.22 -9.29
CA THR A 94 28.04 -25.40 -8.87
C THR A 94 27.79 -24.70 -7.53
N ASN A 95 27.75 -23.36 -7.55
CA ASN A 95 27.22 -22.61 -6.42
C ASN A 95 25.69 -22.76 -6.43
N ALA A 96 25.18 -23.70 -5.63
CA ALA A 96 23.77 -23.77 -5.28
C ALA A 96 23.41 -22.57 -4.39
N THR A 97 23.21 -21.40 -5.02
CA THR A 97 22.56 -20.27 -4.36
C THR A 97 21.14 -20.70 -4.04
N SER A 98 20.86 -21.00 -2.78
CA SER A 98 19.51 -21.28 -2.32
C SER A 98 18.63 -20.08 -2.62
N ALA A 99 17.77 -20.23 -3.64
CA ALA A 99 16.79 -19.24 -4.00
C ALA A 99 15.79 -19.13 -2.85
N LYS A 100 16.04 -18.19 -1.94
CA LYS A 100 15.08 -17.79 -0.93
C LYS A 100 13.96 -17.10 -1.68
N ASP A 101 12.85 -17.80 -1.90
CA ASP A 101 11.69 -17.27 -2.61
C ASP A 101 11.36 -15.88 -2.06
N LYS A 102 11.51 -14.87 -2.92
CA LYS A 102 10.75 -13.65 -2.71
C LYS A 102 9.29 -14.03 -2.92
N PRO A 103 8.35 -13.65 -2.04
CA PRO A 103 6.95 -13.70 -2.42
C PRO A 103 6.81 -12.96 -3.75
N LYS A 104 6.10 -13.56 -4.72
CA LYS A 104 5.84 -12.90 -5.99
C LYS A 104 5.16 -11.56 -5.67
N THR A 105 5.86 -10.46 -5.93
CA THR A 105 5.21 -9.18 -6.18
C THR A 105 4.23 -9.46 -7.31
N GLN A 106 2.94 -9.38 -7.01
CA GLN A 106 1.91 -9.47 -8.03
C GLN A 106 2.05 -8.19 -8.87
N GLU A 107 2.40 -8.33 -10.14
CA GLU A 107 2.39 -7.18 -11.04
C GLU A 107 0.93 -6.71 -11.18
N PRO A 108 0.68 -5.39 -11.10
CA PRO A 108 -0.68 -4.86 -11.04
C PRO A 108 -1.49 -5.29 -12.26
N GLU A 109 -2.76 -5.68 -12.07
CA GLU A 109 -3.63 -5.96 -13.20
C GLU A 109 -3.80 -4.66 -14.01
N GLN A 110 -3.37 -4.69 -15.27
CA GLN A 110 -3.50 -3.55 -16.18
C GLN A 110 -4.94 -3.48 -16.70
N VAL A 111 -5.74 -2.59 -16.13
CA VAL A 111 -7.19 -2.53 -16.30
C VAL A 111 -7.61 -1.32 -17.16
N ARG A 112 -8.59 -1.54 -18.06
CA ARG A 112 -9.09 -0.51 -19.00
C ARG A 112 -10.04 0.52 -18.37
N SER A 113 -10.76 0.13 -17.31
CA SER A 113 -11.76 0.95 -16.62
C SER A 113 -11.70 0.73 -15.11
N VAL A 114 -11.44 1.79 -14.36
CA VAL A 114 -11.32 1.74 -12.89
C VAL A 114 -12.69 1.59 -12.24
N PRO A 115 -12.89 0.65 -11.29
CA PRO A 115 -14.12 0.56 -10.50
C PRO A 115 -14.38 1.83 -9.68
N VAL A 116 -15.66 2.19 -9.49
CA VAL A 116 -16.04 3.37 -8.68
C VAL A 116 -15.48 3.26 -7.26
N GLY A 117 -15.58 2.08 -6.63
CA GLY A 117 -15.04 1.81 -5.29
C GLY A 117 -13.56 2.15 -5.18
N TYR A 118 -12.71 1.63 -6.07
CA TYR A 118 -11.28 1.97 -6.13
C TYR A 118 -11.04 3.49 -6.19
N THR A 119 -11.83 4.25 -6.96
CA THR A 119 -11.65 5.73 -7.02
C THR A 119 -12.01 6.45 -5.72
N LEU A 120 -12.94 5.89 -4.93
CA LEU A 120 -13.32 6.40 -3.61
C LEU A 120 -12.26 6.05 -2.55
N LEU A 121 -11.78 4.80 -2.53
CA LEU A 121 -10.68 4.37 -1.67
C LEU A 121 -9.38 5.14 -1.96
N LYS A 122 -9.05 5.37 -3.24
CA LYS A 122 -7.91 6.21 -3.67
C LYS A 122 -8.07 7.69 -3.29
N SER A 123 -9.31 8.17 -3.20
CA SER A 123 -9.60 9.52 -2.70
C SER A 123 -9.42 9.61 -1.18
N PHE A 124 -9.76 8.53 -0.46
CA PHE A 124 -9.64 8.44 1.00
C PHE A 124 -8.19 8.27 1.46
N SER A 125 -7.41 7.34 0.87
CA SER A 125 -5.98 7.17 1.19
C SER A 125 -5.15 8.42 0.86
N GLY A 126 -5.66 9.24 -0.07
CA GLY A 126 -5.17 10.59 -0.32
C GLY A 126 -5.13 11.51 0.91
N PHE A 127 -5.90 11.23 1.97
CA PHE A 127 -5.98 12.01 3.21
C PHE A 127 -5.05 11.51 4.34
N PHE A 128 -4.53 10.28 4.28
CA PHE A 128 -3.76 9.67 5.38
C PHE A 128 -2.56 10.53 5.82
N GLY A 129 -2.46 10.77 7.13
CA GLY A 129 -1.36 11.51 7.76
C GLY A 129 -1.27 13.00 7.40
N LYS A 130 -2.31 13.57 6.77
CA LYS A 130 -2.30 14.96 6.27
C LYS A 130 -3.35 15.79 6.97
N LYS A 131 -3.05 17.08 7.17
CA LYS A 131 -4.03 18.11 7.53
C LYS A 131 -4.91 18.39 6.30
N VAL A 132 -6.19 18.04 6.38
CA VAL A 132 -7.17 18.15 5.30
C VAL A 132 -8.32 19.07 5.73
N GLU A 133 -8.71 19.98 4.84
CA GLU A 133 -9.89 20.85 5.01
C GLU A 133 -11.16 19.99 5.20
N CYS A 134 -11.95 20.27 6.22
CA CYS A 134 -13.15 19.50 6.58
C CYS A 134 -14.16 19.37 5.43
N LYS A 135 -14.26 20.43 4.62
CA LYS A 135 -15.05 20.47 3.38
C LYS A 135 -14.64 19.41 2.36
N ARG A 136 -13.35 19.08 2.25
CA ARG A 136 -12.85 18.02 1.34
C ARG A 136 -13.23 16.63 1.83
N VAL A 137 -13.21 16.41 3.14
CA VAL A 137 -13.63 15.16 3.79
C VAL A 137 -15.14 14.97 3.60
N LEU A 138 -15.93 15.99 3.89
CA LEU A 138 -17.38 16.02 3.66
C LEU A 138 -17.77 15.83 2.19
N ASN A 139 -16.97 16.35 1.24
CA ASN A 139 -17.15 16.15 -0.20
C ASN A 139 -16.65 14.79 -0.73
N LEU A 140 -16.00 13.96 0.11
CA LEU A 140 -15.78 12.55 -0.17
C LEU A 140 -16.94 11.72 0.40
N TYR A 141 -17.30 11.95 1.67
CA TYR A 141 -18.44 11.32 2.32
C TYR A 141 -19.74 11.43 1.50
N ARG A 142 -20.13 12.64 1.10
CA ARG A 142 -21.31 12.91 0.23
C ARG A 142 -21.24 12.26 -1.15
N ARG A 143 -20.07 11.81 -1.59
CA ARG A 143 -19.87 11.10 -2.86
C ARG A 143 -20.02 9.60 -2.66
N ILE A 144 -19.53 9.09 -1.53
CA ILE A 144 -19.75 7.71 -1.10
C ILE A 144 -21.25 7.48 -0.85
N GLU A 145 -21.93 8.33 -0.06
CA GLU A 145 -23.39 8.28 0.16
C GLU A 145 -24.15 8.12 -1.17
N LYS A 146 -23.88 8.99 -2.16
CA LYS A 146 -24.55 8.94 -3.46
C LYS A 146 -24.27 7.66 -4.22
N HIS A 147 -23.02 7.17 -4.23
CA HIS A 147 -22.69 5.93 -4.93
C HIS A 147 -23.23 4.68 -4.24
N LEU A 148 -23.43 4.70 -2.92
CA LEU A 148 -24.13 3.64 -2.18
C LEU A 148 -25.63 3.67 -2.45
N VAL A 149 -26.28 4.85 -2.35
CA VAL A 149 -27.73 5.03 -2.60
C VAL A 149 -28.10 4.74 -4.07
N GLU A 150 -27.22 5.05 -5.02
CA GLU A 150 -27.40 4.74 -6.45
C GLU A 150 -26.84 3.34 -6.83
N ASP A 151 -26.46 2.51 -5.86
CA ASP A 151 -25.92 1.15 -5.98
C ASP A 151 -24.70 0.98 -6.91
N ARG A 152 -23.96 2.06 -7.20
CA ARG A 152 -22.89 2.12 -8.22
C ARG A 152 -21.54 1.54 -7.74
N ILE A 153 -21.52 0.72 -6.70
CA ILE A 153 -20.31 0.10 -6.14
C ILE A 153 -20.40 -1.43 -6.24
N PRO A 154 -20.18 -2.02 -7.43
CA PRO A 154 -20.21 -3.47 -7.63
C PRO A 154 -18.92 -4.18 -7.21
N VAL A 155 -17.85 -3.44 -6.91
CA VAL A 155 -16.53 -3.95 -6.51
C VAL A 155 -15.95 -3.03 -5.43
N TYR A 156 -15.36 -3.62 -4.38
CA TYR A 156 -14.86 -2.95 -3.18
C TYR A 156 -15.95 -2.16 -2.43
N ARG A 157 -17.11 -2.80 -2.20
CA ARG A 157 -18.22 -2.19 -1.45
C ARG A 157 -17.91 -2.13 0.03
N ASP A 158 -17.55 -3.27 0.61
CA ASP A 158 -17.36 -3.49 2.03
C ASP A 158 -16.26 -2.56 2.58
N GLU A 159 -15.18 -2.33 1.83
CA GLU A 159 -14.14 -1.35 2.15
C GLU A 159 -14.68 0.09 2.12
N VAL A 160 -15.52 0.42 1.13
CA VAL A 160 -16.11 1.76 1.01
C VAL A 160 -17.15 2.01 2.10
N GLU A 161 -17.88 1.00 2.55
CA GLU A 161 -18.81 1.07 3.69
C GLU A 161 -18.05 1.17 5.03
N ARG A 162 -16.95 0.41 5.20
CA ARG A 162 -16.01 0.59 6.33
C ARG A 162 -15.43 2.02 6.35
N VAL A 163 -15.00 2.54 5.19
CA VAL A 163 -14.56 3.95 5.04
C VAL A 163 -15.69 4.95 5.32
N HIS A 164 -16.92 4.67 4.91
CA HIS A 164 -18.08 5.53 5.15
C HIS A 164 -18.36 5.69 6.65
N THR A 165 -18.43 4.57 7.38
CA THR A 165 -18.64 4.54 8.84
C THR A 165 -17.51 5.26 9.58
N LEU A 166 -16.25 5.00 9.21
CA LEU A 166 -15.10 5.71 9.75
C LEU A 166 -15.17 7.22 9.44
N LEU A 167 -15.58 7.62 8.23
CA LEU A 167 -15.73 9.04 7.90
C LEU A 167 -16.77 9.72 8.80
N ILE A 168 -17.89 9.07 9.15
CA ILE A 168 -18.88 9.64 10.10
C ILE A 168 -18.21 10.02 11.42
N GLN A 169 -17.37 9.14 11.97
CA GLN A 169 -16.63 9.38 13.23
C GLN A 169 -15.71 10.61 13.15
N TYR A 170 -15.05 10.84 12.01
CA TYR A 170 -14.24 12.06 11.78
C TYR A 170 -15.09 13.30 11.39
N LEU A 171 -16.32 13.13 10.92
CA LEU A 171 -17.23 14.22 10.55
C LEU A 171 -18.02 14.76 11.75
N GLU A 172 -18.29 13.96 12.77
CA GLU A 172 -19.11 14.36 13.92
C GLU A 172 -18.49 15.49 14.78
N PRO A 173 -17.15 15.54 15.04
CA PRO A 173 -16.50 16.66 15.72
C PRO A 173 -16.50 18.00 14.96
N LEU A 174 -16.86 18.01 13.67
CA LEU A 174 -16.58 19.13 12.76
C LEU A 174 -17.31 20.43 13.03
N LYS A 175 -18.31 20.45 13.92
CA LYS A 175 -19.09 21.65 14.25
C LYS A 175 -18.24 22.81 14.83
N LYS A 176 -16.93 22.61 15.02
CA LYS A 176 -15.97 23.56 15.63
C LYS A 176 -14.60 23.69 14.92
N GLN A 177 -14.34 23.00 13.80
CA GLN A 177 -12.99 22.99 13.17
C GLN A 177 -13.02 23.05 11.63
N GLU A 178 -12.07 23.78 11.04
CA GLU A 178 -11.92 23.95 9.57
C GLU A 178 -11.00 22.90 8.91
N PHE A 179 -10.11 22.29 9.69
CA PHE A 179 -9.20 21.22 9.25
C PHE A 179 -9.16 20.08 10.26
N ILE A 180 -9.03 18.84 9.77
CA ILE A 180 -8.70 17.66 10.58
C ILE A 180 -7.45 16.98 10.06
N THR A 181 -6.87 16.08 10.85
CA THR A 181 -5.87 15.11 10.39
C THR A 181 -6.49 13.73 10.43
N ILE A 182 -6.60 13.04 9.29
CA ILE A 182 -7.07 11.66 9.25
C ILE A 182 -5.85 10.75 9.42
N THR A 183 -5.67 10.28 10.66
CA THR A 183 -4.76 9.20 11.01
C THR A 183 -5.62 8.03 11.46
N PRO A 184 -5.91 7.04 10.57
CA PRO A 184 -6.41 5.76 11.02
C PRO A 184 -5.39 5.14 11.99
N GLY A 185 -5.83 4.30 12.91
CA GLY A 185 -4.93 3.66 13.86
C GLY A 185 -3.80 2.90 13.14
N PRO A 186 -2.56 2.92 13.67
CA PRO A 186 -1.50 2.06 13.14
C PRO A 186 -1.98 0.60 13.16
N ASN A 187 -1.73 -0.12 12.08
CA ASN A 187 -2.18 -1.50 11.85
C ASN A 187 -3.72 -1.66 11.74
N SER A 188 -4.46 -0.61 11.35
CA SER A 188 -5.86 -0.77 10.94
C SER A 188 -5.97 -1.60 9.67
N GLU A 189 -6.61 -2.77 9.73
CA GLU A 189 -6.79 -3.71 8.61
C GLU A 189 -7.30 -3.02 7.33
N LEU A 190 -8.26 -2.11 7.47
CA LEU A 190 -8.82 -1.31 6.38
C LEU A 190 -7.76 -0.50 5.62
N VAL A 191 -6.69 -0.06 6.27
CA VAL A 191 -5.58 0.65 5.62
C VAL A 191 -4.73 -0.32 4.80
N GLU A 192 -4.53 -1.56 5.26
CA GLU A 192 -3.80 -2.60 4.54
C GLU A 192 -4.62 -3.11 3.35
N ASP A 193 -5.92 -3.38 3.53
CA ASP A 193 -6.86 -3.70 2.45
C ASP A 193 -6.84 -2.63 1.35
N ILE A 194 -6.93 -1.35 1.74
CA ILE A 194 -6.88 -0.23 0.80
C ILE A 194 -5.52 -0.13 0.10
N GLN A 195 -4.41 -0.43 0.78
CA GLN A 195 -3.10 -0.46 0.12
C GLN A 195 -3.02 -1.59 -0.91
N GLN A 196 -3.41 -2.81 -0.53
CA GLN A 196 -3.45 -3.97 -1.43
C GLN A 196 -4.34 -3.71 -2.66
N ILE A 197 -5.54 -3.14 -2.47
CA ILE A 197 -6.44 -2.77 -3.59
C ILE A 197 -5.85 -1.69 -4.49
N LEU A 198 -5.09 -0.74 -3.92
CA LEU A 198 -4.46 0.33 -4.71
C LEU A 198 -3.21 -0.14 -5.47
N GLU A 199 -2.54 -1.17 -4.98
CA GLU A 199 -1.40 -1.85 -5.62
C GLU A 199 -1.85 -2.94 -6.61
N SER A 200 -3.02 -3.56 -6.44
CA SER A 200 -3.48 -4.66 -7.30
C SER A 200 -3.92 -4.23 -8.71
N MET A 201 -4.08 -2.93 -8.97
CA MET A 201 -4.62 -2.42 -10.24
C MET A 201 -3.90 -1.15 -10.72
N GLU A 202 -3.37 -1.22 -11.94
CA GLU A 202 -2.86 -0.09 -12.70
C GLU A 202 -3.75 0.18 -13.92
N VAL A 203 -3.81 1.44 -14.37
CA VAL A 203 -4.56 1.82 -15.57
C VAL A 203 -3.60 1.89 -16.74
N TRP A 204 -3.88 1.11 -17.80
CA TRP A 204 -3.18 1.19 -19.08
C TRP A 204 -2.86 2.63 -19.47
N ASP A 205 -1.58 2.92 -19.62
CA ASP A 205 -1.06 4.29 -19.79
C ASP A 205 -1.54 4.95 -21.10
N SER A 206 -2.00 4.12 -22.04
CA SER A 206 -2.74 4.52 -23.24
C SER A 206 -4.12 5.13 -22.99
N ILE A 207 -4.90 4.62 -22.04
CA ILE A 207 -6.29 5.04 -21.78
C ILE A 207 -6.42 6.55 -21.50
N PRO A 208 -5.60 7.19 -20.63
CA PRO A 208 -5.68 8.65 -20.43
C PRO A 208 -5.17 9.45 -21.63
N LEU A 209 -4.26 8.90 -22.45
CA LEU A 209 -3.79 9.53 -23.70
C LEU A 209 -4.91 9.50 -24.77
N LEU A 210 -5.56 8.35 -24.95
CA LEU A 210 -6.73 8.20 -25.83
C LEU A 210 -7.87 9.12 -25.42
N LYS A 211 -8.25 9.14 -24.13
CA LYS A 211 -9.32 10.02 -23.63
C LYS A 211 -9.04 11.50 -23.90
N ARG A 212 -7.77 11.93 -23.79
CA ARG A 212 -7.36 13.29 -24.18
C ARG A 212 -7.48 13.53 -25.69
N PHE A 213 -7.05 12.58 -26.52
CA PHE A 213 -7.14 12.71 -27.98
C PHE A 213 -8.59 12.76 -28.50
N ILE A 214 -9.48 11.94 -27.94
CA ILE A 214 -10.92 11.97 -28.27
C ILE A 214 -11.49 13.38 -28.07
N GLY A 215 -11.14 14.03 -26.96
CA GLY A 215 -11.52 15.42 -26.66
C GLY A 215 -10.84 16.50 -27.50
N LEU A 216 -10.08 16.13 -28.55
CA LEU A 216 -9.52 17.04 -29.55
C LEU A 216 -10.07 16.79 -30.97
N LYS A 217 -10.79 15.68 -31.21
CA LYS A 217 -11.39 15.36 -32.52
C LYS A 217 -12.60 16.24 -32.82
N GLY A 218 -12.78 16.60 -34.08
CA GLY A 218 -13.95 17.36 -34.57
C GLY A 218 -13.92 18.87 -34.26
N ASP A 219 -12.92 19.34 -33.51
CA ASP A 219 -12.70 20.75 -33.21
C ASP A 219 -11.44 21.28 -33.95
N ARG A 220 -11.16 22.58 -33.85
CA ARG A 220 -9.85 23.20 -34.11
C ARG A 220 -9.18 23.52 -32.76
N PRO A 221 -8.69 22.52 -32.02
CA PRO A 221 -8.12 22.73 -30.69
C PRO A 221 -6.93 23.72 -30.74
N PRO A 222 -6.78 24.61 -29.75
CA PRO A 222 -5.63 25.49 -29.64
C PRO A 222 -4.31 24.70 -29.73
N LYS A 223 -3.36 25.17 -30.55
CA LYS A 223 -2.09 24.46 -30.83
C LYS A 223 -1.39 23.99 -29.55
N GLU A 224 -1.37 24.84 -28.52
CA GLU A 224 -0.79 24.51 -27.21
C GLU A 224 -1.39 23.24 -26.56
N LYS A 225 -2.70 22.99 -26.69
CA LYS A 225 -3.32 21.74 -26.17
C LYS A 225 -2.81 20.51 -26.93
N VAL A 226 -2.64 20.64 -28.25
CA VAL A 226 -2.13 19.59 -29.15
C VAL A 226 -0.66 19.31 -28.86
N GLU A 227 0.17 20.36 -28.75
CA GLU A 227 1.59 20.30 -28.37
C GLU A 227 1.78 19.65 -26.99
N ARG A 228 0.98 20.04 -25.99
CA ARG A 228 1.00 19.45 -24.65
C ARG A 228 0.64 17.96 -24.68
N LEU A 229 -0.32 17.53 -25.52
CA LEU A 229 -0.64 16.11 -25.70
C LEU A 229 0.48 15.37 -26.42
N LEU A 230 0.94 15.87 -27.57
CA LEU A 230 2.01 15.28 -28.37
C LEU A 230 3.30 15.11 -27.55
N LYS A 231 3.74 16.14 -26.83
CA LYS A 231 4.89 16.09 -25.92
C LYS A 231 4.73 15.06 -24.81
N THR A 232 3.50 14.81 -24.34
CA THR A 232 3.23 13.77 -23.33
C THR A 232 3.24 12.37 -23.94
N LEU A 233 2.65 12.22 -25.13
CA LEU A 233 2.53 10.99 -25.90
C LEU A 233 3.90 10.48 -26.37
N SER A 234 4.64 11.31 -27.10
CA SER A 234 5.99 10.97 -27.59
C SER A 234 6.91 10.64 -26.41
N ARG A 235 6.91 11.43 -25.33
CA ARG A 235 7.71 11.12 -24.12
C ARG A 235 7.38 9.76 -23.48
N LYS A 236 6.14 9.25 -23.59
CA LYS A 236 5.80 7.91 -23.07
C LYS A 236 6.19 6.82 -24.07
N LEU A 237 5.95 7.01 -25.36
CA LEU A 237 6.37 6.08 -26.43
C LEU A 237 7.90 5.95 -26.51
N ASP A 238 8.61 7.06 -26.61
CA ASP A 238 10.07 7.14 -26.82
C ASP A 238 10.86 6.63 -25.60
N LYS A 239 10.25 6.61 -24.41
CA LYS A 239 10.82 6.02 -23.19
C LYS A 239 10.41 4.56 -22.94
N GLY A 240 9.54 3.98 -23.77
CA GLY A 240 8.99 2.65 -23.52
C GLY A 240 8.12 2.55 -22.25
N LEU A 241 7.45 3.64 -21.86
CA LEU A 241 6.51 3.67 -20.73
C LEU A 241 5.11 3.17 -21.10
N ILE A 242 4.93 2.69 -22.33
CA ILE A 242 3.72 2.04 -22.82
C ILE A 242 4.18 0.66 -23.28
N ASP A 243 3.65 -0.38 -22.65
CA ASP A 243 4.11 -1.75 -22.87
C ASP A 243 3.90 -2.22 -24.31
N LYS A 244 4.74 -3.16 -24.74
CA LYS A 244 4.65 -3.78 -26.07
C LYS A 244 3.33 -4.54 -26.27
N GLU A 245 2.72 -4.94 -25.17
CA GLU A 245 1.47 -5.69 -25.07
C GLU A 245 0.24 -4.77 -24.92
N ASP A 246 0.42 -3.44 -24.82
CA ASP A 246 -0.68 -2.48 -24.78
C ASP A 246 -1.50 -2.57 -26.08
N PRO A 247 -2.80 -2.94 -26.01
CA PRO A 247 -3.64 -3.19 -27.20
C PRO A 247 -3.91 -1.93 -28.03
N TYR A 248 -3.54 -0.75 -27.52
CA TYR A 248 -3.67 0.55 -28.17
C TYR A 248 -2.33 1.13 -28.64
N LEU A 249 -1.18 0.49 -28.38
CA LEU A 249 0.16 0.97 -28.77
C LEU A 249 0.25 1.41 -30.25
N ASN A 250 -0.32 0.62 -31.17
CA ASN A 250 -0.31 0.95 -32.59
C ASN A 250 -1.27 2.11 -32.94
N LYS A 251 -2.39 2.25 -32.22
CA LYS A 251 -3.29 3.41 -32.35
C LYS A 251 -2.61 4.68 -31.82
N LEU A 252 -1.86 4.59 -30.72
CA LEU A 252 -1.08 5.71 -30.18
C LEU A 252 0.02 6.20 -31.14
N LYS A 253 0.70 5.29 -31.85
CA LYS A 253 1.66 5.67 -32.91
C LYS A 253 0.97 6.41 -34.07
N ALA A 254 -0.22 5.99 -34.50
CA ALA A 254 -0.99 6.70 -35.50
C ALA A 254 -1.44 8.09 -34.99
N ILE A 255 -1.93 8.18 -33.75
CA ILE A 255 -2.33 9.44 -33.10
C ILE A 255 -1.16 10.43 -33.02
N ARG A 256 0.06 9.96 -32.72
CA ARG A 256 1.26 10.80 -32.75
C ARG A 256 1.42 11.49 -34.11
N LYS A 257 1.36 10.72 -35.20
CA LYS A 257 1.46 11.24 -36.58
C LYS A 257 0.36 12.27 -36.87
N GLN A 258 -0.89 12.00 -36.49
CA GLN A 258 -2.00 12.95 -36.68
C GLN A 258 -1.83 14.27 -35.90
N LEU A 259 -1.24 14.22 -34.70
CA LEU A 259 -0.92 15.41 -33.89
C LEU A 259 0.28 16.19 -34.47
N GLU A 260 1.27 15.50 -35.05
CA GLU A 260 2.40 16.10 -35.78
C GLU A 260 1.91 16.79 -37.07
N GLU A 261 1.02 16.14 -37.83
CA GLU A 261 0.39 16.68 -39.06
C GLU A 261 -0.45 17.94 -38.77
N TYR A 262 -1.31 17.92 -37.75
CA TYR A 262 -2.13 19.08 -37.35
C TYR A 262 -1.29 20.32 -36.99
N LEU A 263 -0.08 20.13 -36.45
CA LEU A 263 0.81 21.24 -36.08
C LEU A 263 1.60 21.78 -37.27
N GLY A 264 1.97 20.92 -38.23
CA GLY A 264 2.64 21.29 -39.46
C GLY A 264 1.73 21.98 -40.49
N GLU A 265 0.49 21.53 -40.63
CA GLU A 265 -0.49 22.16 -41.52
C GLU A 265 -1.15 23.42 -40.92
N LYS A 266 -1.81 24.21 -41.77
CA LYS A 266 -2.56 25.41 -41.35
C LYS A 266 -3.93 25.07 -40.76
N ALA A 267 -3.93 24.35 -39.63
CA ALA A 267 -5.09 24.15 -38.77
C ALA A 267 -6.36 23.61 -39.46
N ALA A 268 -6.18 22.61 -40.34
CA ALA A 268 -7.27 21.71 -40.70
C ALA A 268 -7.80 21.04 -39.41
N PRO A 269 -9.12 20.91 -39.19
CA PRO A 269 -9.66 20.31 -37.97
C PRO A 269 -9.22 18.84 -37.83
N ILE A 270 -8.99 18.35 -36.61
CA ILE A 270 -8.58 16.95 -36.40
C ILE A 270 -9.76 16.04 -36.80
N ALA A 271 -9.55 15.29 -37.88
CA ALA A 271 -10.61 14.53 -38.53
C ALA A 271 -11.27 13.49 -37.62
N VAL A 272 -12.59 13.36 -37.75
CA VAL A 272 -13.38 12.28 -37.14
C VAL A 272 -13.28 11.04 -38.03
N ASP A 273 -12.05 10.53 -38.19
CA ASP A 273 -11.77 9.40 -39.07
C ASP A 273 -12.62 8.17 -38.73
N SER A 274 -12.96 7.40 -39.77
CA SER A 274 -13.73 6.15 -39.70
C SER A 274 -13.08 5.06 -38.83
N VAL A 275 -11.80 5.21 -38.47
CA VAL A 275 -11.10 4.40 -37.47
C VAL A 275 -11.56 4.83 -36.05
N GLY A 276 -12.81 4.49 -35.73
CA GLY A 276 -13.33 4.58 -34.37
C GLY A 276 -12.58 3.64 -33.41
N LEU A 277 -12.80 3.82 -32.10
CA LEU A 277 -12.24 2.94 -31.06
C LEU A 277 -13.04 1.62 -30.95
N LYS A 278 -13.04 0.84 -32.03
CA LYS A 278 -13.28 -0.60 -32.03
C LYS A 278 -11.98 -1.32 -31.62
#